data_AF-F3QPU9-F1
#
_entry.id   AF-F3QPU9-F1
#
_cell.length_a   1.000
_cell.length_b   1.000
_cell.length_c   1.000
_cell.angle_alpha   90.00
_cell.angle_beta   90.00
_cell.angle_gamma   90.00
#
_symmetry.space_group_name_H-M   'P 1'
#
loop_
_entity.id
_entity.type
_entity.pdbx_description
1 polymer ?
#
loop_
_entity_poly.entity_id
_entity_poly.type
_entity_poly.pdbx_seq_one_letter_code
_entity_poly.pdbx_strand_id
1 'polypeptide(L)'
;MYKKKDDQKFYWGPLWDYDIAFNNCNRVGDVSESLMINKGFGGDLTQKWVLQMWKDPWFVQLINRTWKEYLARGIEEHVMDYIDSMSVVIDRSQAMNFQKWPIDRRDYNEIVLFSTYQEGVDYLKSFLHTHCAYLTNTFAKAAEEMGSMEEPTPEFTLDTGFYYRLFNKGTGNAIDVLDSEGDKVCTWSPARERETQQWEILAVGEYYQIVNRESGLALYDCAVKEGEIYKTGTQLELRKPRSSQHRQQWSFVPVNTGNTYILVNRLTQLAINNAGGSAENGNSVLSWTNDSENSLKDTRQWRIEKDEAKGETSVESSGRESQYWVLYNPDTKQLHFESNDMKQIDGHASIYAANGECVMQFRISQTADLSSFRKGIYILTWMEEETKRTVKVAIK
;
A
#
# COMPACT_ATOMS: atom_id res chain seq x y z
N MET A 1 -21.45 -15.12 -10.29
CA MET A 1 -20.00 -15.38 -10.18
C MET A 1 -19.53 -16.07 -11.44
N TYR A 2 -18.38 -15.69 -11.98
CA TYR A 2 -17.77 -16.37 -13.14
C TYR A 2 -16.26 -16.48 -12.97
N LYS A 3 -15.64 -17.43 -13.69
CA LYS A 3 -14.19 -17.64 -13.71
C LYS A 3 -13.73 -17.57 -15.16
N LYS A 4 -12.68 -16.80 -15.43
CA LYS A 4 -12.04 -16.79 -16.74
C LYS A 4 -11.08 -17.98 -16.81
N LYS A 5 -10.97 -18.59 -17.99
CA LYS A 5 -9.98 -19.63 -18.23
C LYS A 5 -8.58 -19.05 -17.96
N ASP A 6 -7.75 -19.81 -17.24
CA ASP A 6 -6.37 -19.45 -16.86
C ASP A 6 -6.23 -18.26 -15.89
N ASP A 7 -7.33 -17.80 -15.29
CA ASP A 7 -7.32 -16.80 -14.22
C ASP A 7 -7.52 -17.46 -12.86
N GLN A 8 -6.64 -17.17 -11.90
CA GLN A 8 -6.76 -17.71 -10.55
C GLN A 8 -7.95 -17.11 -9.78
N LYS A 9 -8.43 -15.93 -10.15
CA LYS A 9 -9.49 -15.19 -9.44
C LYS A 9 -10.89 -15.63 -9.86
N PHE A 10 -11.85 -15.41 -8.95
CA PHE A 10 -13.28 -15.43 -9.23
C PHE A 10 -13.80 -14.00 -9.36
N TYR A 11 -14.74 -13.80 -10.27
CA TYR A 11 -15.36 -12.50 -10.50
C TYR A 11 -16.81 -12.51 -10.07
N TRP A 12 -17.24 -11.39 -9.52
CA TRP A 12 -18.60 -11.16 -9.05
C TRP A 12 -19.19 -9.91 -9.68
N GLY A 13 -20.49 -9.95 -9.96
CA GLY A 13 -21.25 -8.82 -10.52
C GLY A 13 -21.48 -8.88 -12.04
N PRO A 14 -22.08 -7.81 -12.61
CA PRO A 14 -22.55 -6.62 -11.87
C PRO A 14 -23.74 -6.95 -10.96
N LEU A 15 -23.88 -6.18 -9.88
CA LEU A 15 -25.12 -6.13 -9.11
C LEU A 15 -26.13 -5.28 -9.90
N TRP A 16 -27.41 -5.62 -9.78
CA TRP A 16 -28.51 -5.00 -10.52
C TRP A 16 -29.52 -4.40 -9.55
N ASP A 17 -30.52 -3.69 -10.09
CA ASP A 17 -31.70 -3.20 -9.36
C ASP A 17 -31.39 -2.13 -8.29
N TYR A 18 -30.35 -1.32 -8.51
CA TYR A 18 -30.02 -0.18 -7.63
C TYR A 18 -31.12 0.88 -7.61
N ASP A 19 -31.90 1.01 -8.69
CA ASP A 19 -33.05 1.91 -8.80
C ASP A 19 -34.20 1.55 -7.85
N ILE A 20 -34.21 0.32 -7.30
CA ILE A 20 -35.22 -0.16 -6.34
C ILE A 20 -34.63 -0.55 -4.98
N ALA A 21 -33.38 -0.19 -4.71
CA ALA A 21 -32.64 -0.58 -3.50
C ALA A 21 -32.70 0.47 -2.36
N PHE A 22 -33.33 1.62 -2.59
CA PHE A 22 -33.36 2.75 -1.65
C PHE A 22 -34.70 2.86 -0.90
N ASN A 23 -35.21 1.72 -0.43
CA ASN A 23 -36.48 1.63 0.30
C ASN A 23 -37.70 2.19 -0.46
N ASN A 24 -37.70 2.03 -1.78
CA ASN A 24 -38.75 2.53 -2.67
C ASN A 24 -39.57 1.41 -3.33
N CYS A 25 -39.32 0.14 -2.99
CA CYS A 25 -39.94 -1.03 -3.61
C CYS A 25 -40.51 -2.03 -2.58
N ASN A 26 -41.83 -2.24 -2.62
CA ASN A 26 -42.58 -3.01 -1.63
C ASN A 26 -42.38 -4.54 -1.70
N ARG A 27 -41.63 -5.05 -2.70
CA ARG A 27 -41.37 -6.49 -2.88
C ARG A 27 -40.77 -7.16 -1.64
N VAL A 28 -39.99 -6.41 -0.86
CA VAL A 28 -39.31 -6.88 0.36
C VAL A 28 -39.70 -6.08 1.61
N GLY A 29 -40.67 -5.18 1.47
CA GLY A 29 -41.10 -4.24 2.50
C GLY A 29 -40.04 -3.19 2.84
N ASP A 30 -40.11 -2.66 4.07
CA ASP A 30 -39.13 -1.71 4.58
C ASP A 30 -37.77 -2.40 4.81
N VAL A 31 -36.72 -1.80 4.25
CA VAL A 31 -35.34 -2.27 4.34
C VAL A 31 -34.41 -1.33 5.12
N SER A 32 -34.94 -0.28 5.76
CA SER A 32 -34.18 0.68 6.58
C SER A 32 -33.27 -0.03 7.58
N GLU A 33 -33.75 -1.10 8.21
CA GLU A 33 -33.00 -1.90 9.18
C GLU A 33 -32.91 -3.37 8.73
N SER A 34 -32.52 -3.61 7.49
CA SER A 34 -32.34 -4.96 6.95
C SER A 34 -31.08 -5.09 6.12
N LEU A 35 -30.32 -6.17 6.31
CA LEU A 35 -29.22 -6.50 5.39
C LEU A 35 -29.78 -6.99 4.05
N MET A 36 -29.35 -6.36 2.95
CA MET A 36 -29.72 -6.80 1.60
C MET A 36 -29.17 -8.20 1.26
N ILE A 37 -28.18 -8.69 2.00
CA ILE A 37 -27.76 -10.11 1.92
C ILE A 37 -28.90 -11.09 2.24
N ASN A 38 -29.83 -10.69 3.11
CA ASN A 38 -30.94 -11.52 3.56
C ASN A 38 -32.21 -11.32 2.71
N LYS A 39 -32.32 -10.19 2.00
CA LYS A 39 -33.56 -9.80 1.31
C LYS A 39 -33.44 -9.51 -0.18
N GLY A 40 -32.32 -8.98 -0.65
CA GLY A 40 -32.17 -8.44 -2.01
C GLY A 40 -31.75 -9.42 -3.08
N PHE A 41 -31.04 -10.49 -2.71
CA PHE A 41 -30.52 -11.44 -3.68
C PHE A 41 -31.54 -12.51 -4.03
N GLY A 42 -31.64 -12.86 -5.32
CA GLY A 42 -32.41 -14.02 -5.78
C GLY A 42 -31.98 -15.28 -5.01
N GLY A 43 -32.93 -15.85 -4.24
CA GLY A 43 -32.65 -16.85 -3.21
C GLY A 43 -31.99 -18.12 -3.72
N ASP A 44 -32.20 -18.47 -4.99
CA ASP A 44 -31.68 -19.71 -5.57
C ASP A 44 -30.25 -19.63 -6.09
N LEU A 45 -29.68 -18.42 -6.24
CA LEU A 45 -28.38 -18.22 -6.87
C LEU A 45 -27.47 -17.36 -5.98
N THR A 46 -27.52 -16.05 -6.17
CA THR A 46 -26.59 -15.07 -5.63
C THR A 46 -26.61 -15.08 -4.10
N GLN A 47 -27.78 -15.23 -3.49
CA GLN A 47 -27.93 -15.22 -2.04
C GLN A 47 -27.12 -16.34 -1.35
N LYS A 48 -27.16 -17.56 -1.88
CA LYS A 48 -26.47 -18.72 -1.29
C LYS A 48 -24.97 -18.51 -1.18
N TRP A 49 -24.36 -17.90 -2.20
CA TRP A 49 -22.92 -17.63 -2.19
C TRP A 49 -22.55 -16.53 -1.20
N VAL A 50 -23.29 -15.41 -1.16
CA VAL A 50 -22.97 -14.33 -0.22
C VAL A 50 -23.19 -14.79 1.22
N LEU A 51 -24.26 -15.55 1.48
CA LEU A 51 -24.49 -16.16 2.80
C LEU A 51 -23.40 -17.18 3.17
N GLN A 52 -22.80 -17.87 2.20
CA GLN A 52 -21.67 -18.76 2.45
C GLN A 52 -20.39 -17.98 2.78
N MET A 53 -20.11 -16.88 2.09
CA MET A 53 -19.00 -15.98 2.43
C MET A 53 -19.21 -15.31 3.79
N TRP A 54 -20.45 -14.97 4.14
CA TRP A 54 -20.80 -14.37 5.44
C TRP A 54 -20.52 -15.29 6.63
N LYS A 55 -20.28 -16.59 6.42
CA LYS A 55 -19.84 -17.51 7.49
C LYS A 55 -18.34 -17.43 7.79
N ASP A 56 -17.58 -16.74 6.95
CA ASP A 56 -16.14 -16.58 7.10
C ASP A 56 -15.85 -15.34 7.99
N PRO A 57 -15.23 -15.50 9.17
CA PRO A 57 -14.88 -14.38 10.04
C PRO A 57 -14.02 -13.34 9.32
N TRP A 58 -13.10 -13.74 8.45
CA TRP A 58 -12.28 -12.79 7.69
C TRP A 58 -13.14 -11.90 6.80
N PHE A 59 -14.11 -12.48 6.09
CA PHE A 59 -14.98 -11.73 5.19
C PHE A 59 -15.83 -10.70 5.95
N VAL A 60 -16.35 -11.07 7.13
CA VAL A 60 -17.15 -10.16 7.97
C VAL A 60 -16.30 -9.03 8.55
N GLN A 61 -15.06 -9.32 8.97
CA GLN A 61 -14.11 -8.29 9.38
C GLN A 61 -13.79 -7.31 8.24
N LEU A 62 -13.56 -7.83 7.03
CA LEU A 62 -13.31 -7.02 5.84
C LEU A 62 -14.48 -6.07 5.56
N ILE A 63 -15.72 -6.55 5.64
CA ILE A 63 -16.92 -5.72 5.44
C ILE A 63 -16.98 -4.59 6.49
N ASN A 64 -16.79 -4.91 7.76
CA ASN A 64 -16.81 -3.93 8.85
C ASN A 64 -15.73 -2.85 8.69
N ARG A 65 -14.48 -3.24 8.39
CA ARG A 65 -13.37 -2.31 8.14
C ARG A 65 -13.68 -1.42 6.93
N THR A 66 -14.06 -2.04 5.81
CA THR A 66 -14.38 -1.31 4.57
C THR A 66 -15.49 -0.29 4.79
N TRP A 67 -16.54 -0.66 5.52
CA TRP A 67 -17.63 0.23 5.88
C TRP A 67 -17.16 1.42 6.72
N LYS A 68 -16.35 1.18 7.76
CA LYS A 68 -15.76 2.24 8.59
C LYS A 68 -14.85 3.17 7.80
N GLU A 69 -14.07 2.65 6.85
CA GLU A 69 -13.24 3.47 5.95
C GLU A 69 -14.09 4.41 5.08
N TYR A 70 -15.20 3.92 4.51
CA TYR A 70 -16.11 4.77 3.73
C TYR A 70 -16.80 5.83 4.59
N LEU A 71 -17.22 5.50 5.81
CA LEU A 71 -17.75 6.48 6.75
C LEU A 71 -16.73 7.55 7.12
N ALA A 72 -15.49 7.14 7.43
CA ALA A 72 -14.40 8.08 7.74
C ALA A 72 -14.08 9.02 6.55
N ARG A 73 -14.38 8.59 5.33
CA ARG A 73 -14.25 9.40 4.11
C ARG A 73 -15.48 10.25 3.80
N GLY A 74 -16.51 10.26 4.65
CA GLY A 74 -17.70 11.09 4.51
C GLY A 74 -18.70 10.57 3.46
N ILE A 75 -18.81 9.25 3.25
CA ILE A 75 -19.73 8.71 2.23
C ILE A 75 -21.18 9.13 2.43
N GLU A 76 -21.65 9.22 3.69
CA GLU A 76 -23.03 9.60 3.99
C GLU A 76 -23.30 11.04 3.55
N GLU A 77 -22.49 12.00 4.04
CA GLU A 77 -22.57 13.42 3.65
C GLU A 77 -22.49 13.59 2.13
N HIS A 78 -21.55 12.89 1.49
CA HIS A 78 -21.37 12.93 0.05
C HIS A 78 -22.64 12.54 -0.72
N VAL A 79 -23.33 11.47 -0.29
CA VAL A 79 -24.58 11.03 -0.94
C VAL A 79 -25.72 12.01 -0.66
N MET A 80 -25.81 12.56 0.56
CA MET A 80 -26.83 13.57 0.89
C MET A 80 -26.67 14.84 0.04
N ASP A 81 -25.45 15.34 -0.12
CA ASP A 81 -25.13 16.50 -0.95
C ASP A 81 -25.42 16.23 -2.44
N TYR A 82 -25.15 15.01 -2.90
CA TYR A 82 -25.47 14.60 -4.27
C TYR A 82 -26.98 14.61 -4.53
N ILE A 83 -27.79 14.16 -3.56
CA ILE A 83 -29.26 14.21 -3.64
C ILE A 83 -29.74 15.67 -3.73
N ASP A 84 -29.20 16.58 -2.92
CA ASP A 84 -29.55 17.99 -2.98
C ASP A 84 -29.18 18.61 -4.32
N SER A 85 -27.94 18.36 -4.78
CA SER A 85 -27.46 18.84 -6.07
C SER A 85 -28.37 18.34 -7.21
N MET A 86 -28.77 17.07 -7.19
CA MET A 86 -29.61 16.52 -8.25
C MET A 86 -31.03 17.08 -8.20
N SER A 87 -31.58 17.30 -7.00
CA SER A 87 -32.90 17.91 -6.81
C SER A 87 -32.96 19.31 -7.43
N VAL A 88 -31.88 20.10 -7.29
CA VAL A 88 -31.74 21.41 -7.95
C VAL A 88 -31.66 21.26 -9.48
N VAL A 89 -30.86 20.32 -9.98
CA VAL A 89 -30.68 20.08 -11.42
C VAL A 89 -32.02 19.75 -12.10
N ILE A 90 -32.88 18.97 -11.44
CA ILE A 90 -34.15 18.53 -12.02
C ILE A 90 -35.37 19.33 -11.56
N ASP A 91 -35.18 20.44 -10.84
CA ASP A 91 -36.25 21.23 -10.20
C ASP A 91 -37.45 21.52 -11.11
N ARG A 92 -37.17 21.99 -12.33
CA ARG A 92 -38.21 22.27 -13.31
C ARG A 92 -38.97 21.02 -13.75
N SER A 93 -38.25 19.91 -13.97
CA SER A 93 -38.82 18.65 -14.42
C SER A 93 -39.69 18.01 -13.34
N GLN A 94 -39.22 18.03 -12.09
CA GLN A 94 -39.96 17.50 -10.95
C GLN A 94 -41.25 18.32 -10.68
N ALA A 95 -41.21 19.65 -10.79
CA ALA A 95 -42.41 20.49 -10.72
C ALA A 95 -43.44 20.19 -11.83
N MET A 96 -42.98 20.04 -13.09
CA MET A 96 -43.88 19.69 -14.21
C MET A 96 -44.47 18.28 -14.08
N ASN A 97 -43.75 17.34 -13.48
CA ASN A 97 -44.23 15.97 -13.27
C ASN A 97 -45.51 15.96 -12.45
N PHE A 98 -45.54 16.65 -11.31
CA PHE A 98 -46.71 16.74 -10.43
C PHE A 98 -47.87 17.56 -11.01
N GLN A 99 -47.62 18.43 -11.99
CA GLN A 99 -48.69 19.10 -12.73
C GLN A 99 -49.37 18.17 -13.73
N LYS A 100 -48.61 17.25 -14.34
CA LYS A 100 -49.12 16.36 -15.40
C LYS A 100 -49.67 15.06 -14.84
N TRP A 101 -49.03 14.49 -13.83
CA TRP A 101 -49.31 13.17 -13.30
C TRP A 101 -49.71 13.29 -11.82
N PRO A 102 -51.00 13.10 -11.49
CA PRO A 102 -51.41 12.97 -10.09
C PRO A 102 -50.86 11.63 -9.55
N ILE A 103 -49.90 11.69 -8.62
CA ILE A 103 -49.32 10.51 -7.96
C ILE A 103 -50.23 10.05 -6.81
N ASP A 104 -51.50 9.77 -7.12
CA ASP A 104 -52.56 9.47 -6.15
C ASP A 104 -52.89 7.98 -6.03
N ARG A 105 -52.19 7.13 -6.78
CA ARG A 105 -52.28 5.68 -6.72
C ARG A 105 -50.91 5.03 -6.95
N ARG A 106 -50.79 3.78 -6.52
CA ARG A 106 -49.64 2.93 -6.85
C ARG A 106 -49.80 2.42 -8.28
N ASP A 107 -48.83 2.73 -9.14
CA ASP A 107 -48.77 2.19 -10.50
C ASP A 107 -47.84 0.97 -10.58
N TYR A 108 -46.94 0.80 -9.60
CA TYR A 108 -46.04 -0.35 -9.52
C TYR A 108 -45.87 -0.83 -8.07
N ASN A 109 -44.62 -0.89 -7.59
CA ASN A 109 -44.25 -1.42 -6.29
C ASN A 109 -43.89 -0.32 -5.29
N GLU A 110 -44.43 0.89 -5.44
CA GLU A 110 -44.11 2.00 -4.55
C GLU A 110 -44.48 1.66 -3.10
N ILE A 111 -43.57 1.95 -2.16
CA ILE A 111 -43.84 1.83 -0.73
C ILE A 111 -44.71 3.00 -0.27
N VAL A 112 -44.31 4.22 -0.63
CA VAL A 112 -44.97 5.48 -0.27
C VAL A 112 -45.37 6.24 -1.54
N LEU A 113 -46.54 6.87 -1.52
CA LEU A 113 -46.97 7.85 -2.54
C LEU A 113 -46.76 9.24 -1.96
N PHE A 114 -45.90 10.02 -2.61
CA PHE A 114 -45.58 11.37 -2.16
C PHE A 114 -46.49 12.39 -2.85
N SER A 115 -46.93 13.38 -2.08
CA SER A 115 -47.73 14.50 -2.60
C SER A 115 -46.85 15.57 -3.24
N THR A 116 -45.56 15.60 -2.91
CA THR A 116 -44.56 16.49 -3.50
C THR A 116 -43.24 15.75 -3.72
N TYR A 117 -42.38 16.30 -4.58
CA TYR A 117 -41.03 15.75 -4.76
C TYR A 117 -40.16 15.89 -3.51
N GLN A 118 -40.32 17.00 -2.76
CA GLN A 118 -39.56 17.25 -1.54
C GLN A 118 -39.80 16.17 -0.49
N GLU A 119 -41.04 15.68 -0.34
CA GLU A 119 -41.34 14.54 0.54
C GLU A 119 -40.55 13.28 0.14
N GLY A 120 -40.36 13.04 -1.16
CA GLY A 120 -39.55 11.93 -1.65
C GLY A 120 -38.06 12.11 -1.36
N VAL A 121 -37.55 13.33 -1.48
CA VAL A 121 -36.17 13.69 -1.11
C VAL A 121 -35.94 13.48 0.40
N ASP A 122 -36.85 13.99 1.23
CA ASP A 122 -36.78 13.87 2.69
C ASP A 122 -36.86 12.40 3.14
N TYR A 123 -37.70 11.60 2.48
CA TYR A 123 -37.80 10.16 2.71
C TYR A 123 -36.51 9.43 2.35
N LEU A 124 -35.94 9.70 1.17
CA LEU A 124 -34.69 9.08 0.72
C LEU A 124 -33.53 9.39 1.68
N LYS A 125 -33.41 10.66 2.10
CA LYS A 125 -32.39 11.09 3.06
C LYS A 125 -32.58 10.44 4.42
N SER A 126 -33.82 10.38 4.91
CA SER A 126 -34.15 9.74 6.18
C SER A 126 -33.81 8.24 6.15
N PHE A 127 -34.17 7.53 5.06
CA PHE A 127 -33.78 6.13 4.84
C PHE A 127 -32.25 5.97 4.86
N LEU A 128 -31.52 6.79 4.10
CA LEU A 128 -30.06 6.69 4.03
C LEU A 128 -29.40 6.88 5.40
N HIS A 129 -29.86 7.86 6.17
CA HIS A 129 -29.34 8.11 7.52
C HIS A 129 -29.60 6.92 8.45
N THR A 130 -30.85 6.44 8.51
CA THR A 130 -31.21 5.27 9.31
C THR A 130 -30.45 4.02 8.87
N HIS A 131 -30.34 3.78 7.56
CA HIS A 131 -29.67 2.61 7.02
C HIS A 131 -28.16 2.65 7.29
N CYS A 132 -27.50 3.80 7.16
CA CYS A 132 -26.08 3.95 7.50
C CYS A 132 -25.83 3.63 8.98
N ALA A 133 -26.67 4.15 9.89
CA ALA A 133 -26.59 3.84 11.31
C ALA A 133 -26.80 2.34 11.59
N TYR A 134 -27.80 1.73 10.94
CA TYR A 134 -28.08 0.30 11.04
C TYR A 134 -26.91 -0.57 10.57
N LEU A 135 -26.35 -0.30 9.38
CA LEU A 135 -25.22 -1.05 8.84
C LEU A 135 -23.99 -0.93 9.73
N THR A 136 -23.73 0.26 10.27
CA THR A 136 -22.63 0.50 11.21
C THR A 136 -22.71 -0.41 12.42
N ASN A 137 -23.86 -0.42 13.10
CA ASN A 137 -24.06 -1.24 14.28
C ASN A 137 -24.05 -2.74 13.94
N THR A 138 -24.70 -3.12 12.83
CA THR A 138 -24.83 -4.51 12.41
C THR A 138 -23.49 -5.12 12.04
N PHE A 139 -22.66 -4.41 11.27
CA PHE A 139 -21.34 -4.91 10.87
C PHE A 139 -20.36 -4.96 12.03
N ALA A 140 -20.38 -3.97 12.93
CA ALA A 140 -19.56 -3.98 14.13
C ALA A 140 -19.89 -5.18 15.03
N LYS A 141 -21.19 -5.41 15.28
CA LYS A 141 -21.66 -6.55 16.09
C LYS A 141 -21.32 -7.89 15.45
N ALA A 142 -21.56 -8.06 14.15
CA ALA A 142 -21.23 -9.31 13.45
C ALA A 142 -19.73 -9.63 13.49
N ALA A 143 -18.88 -8.60 13.35
CA ALA A 143 -17.43 -8.74 13.47
C ALA A 143 -16.99 -9.13 14.90
N GLU A 144 -17.63 -8.57 15.93
CA GLU A 144 -17.37 -8.95 17.32
C GLU A 144 -17.76 -10.41 17.60
N GLU A 145 -18.95 -10.83 17.16
CA GLU A 145 -19.48 -12.17 17.40
C GLU A 145 -18.68 -13.28 16.70
N MET A 146 -18.17 -13.04 15.49
CA MET A 146 -17.40 -14.05 14.74
C MET A 146 -15.95 -14.17 15.17
N GLY A 147 -15.44 -13.21 15.95
CA GLY A 147 -14.04 -13.15 16.35
C GLY A 147 -13.11 -12.70 15.22
N SER A 148 -11.82 -12.69 15.51
CA SER A 148 -10.78 -12.36 14.53
C SER A 148 -10.21 -13.62 13.90
N MET A 149 -10.00 -13.56 12.58
CA MET A 149 -9.14 -14.50 11.86
C MET A 149 -8.01 -13.68 11.25
N GLU A 150 -6.82 -14.27 11.16
CA GLU A 150 -5.68 -13.58 10.54
C GLU A 150 -6.02 -13.19 9.09
N GLU A 151 -5.70 -11.96 8.70
CA GLU A 151 -5.93 -11.50 7.34
C GLU A 151 -5.06 -12.32 6.35
N PRO A 152 -5.57 -12.63 5.14
CA PRO A 152 -4.76 -13.13 4.05
C PRO A 152 -3.54 -12.25 3.90
N THR A 153 -2.39 -12.88 3.67
CA THR A 153 -1.15 -12.14 3.48
C THR A 153 -1.31 -11.18 2.30
N PRO A 154 -1.12 -9.87 2.47
CA PRO A 154 -1.18 -8.92 1.37
C PRO A 154 0.03 -9.08 0.44
N GLU A 155 -0.02 -8.48 -0.74
CA GLU A 155 1.19 -8.29 -1.55
C GLU A 155 2.24 -7.52 -0.75
N PHE A 156 3.50 -7.93 -0.86
CA PHE A 156 4.57 -7.27 -0.11
C PHE A 156 4.73 -5.82 -0.59
N THR A 157 4.63 -4.89 0.36
CA THR A 157 4.87 -3.47 0.12
C THR A 157 6.19 -3.08 0.78
N LEU A 158 7.18 -2.70 -0.04
CA LEU A 158 8.47 -2.24 0.46
C LEU A 158 8.34 -0.88 1.15
N ASP A 159 8.90 -0.79 2.34
CA ASP A 159 9.14 0.45 3.08
C ASP A 159 10.65 0.59 3.27
N THR A 160 11.25 1.50 2.51
CA THR A 160 12.70 1.69 2.49
C THR A 160 13.24 2.27 3.80
N GLY A 161 12.36 2.80 4.67
CA GLY A 161 12.72 3.40 5.96
C GLY A 161 12.98 2.39 7.08
N PHE A 162 12.88 1.08 6.83
CA PHE A 162 13.06 0.06 7.85
C PHE A 162 14.05 -1.03 7.41
N TYR A 163 14.78 -1.57 8.38
CA TYR A 163 15.31 -2.92 8.27
C TYR A 163 14.18 -3.94 8.48
N TYR A 164 14.41 -5.16 8.05
CA TYR A 164 13.44 -6.25 8.14
C TYR A 164 14.04 -7.45 8.85
N ARG A 165 13.18 -8.20 9.53
CA ARG A 165 13.49 -9.53 10.06
C ARG A 165 12.57 -10.55 9.43
N LEU A 166 13.16 -11.67 9.00
CA LEU A 166 12.47 -12.73 8.27
C LEU A 166 12.37 -13.96 9.16
N PHE A 167 11.17 -14.29 9.64
CA PHE A 167 10.93 -15.38 10.59
C PHE A 167 10.36 -16.60 9.89
N ASN A 168 10.92 -17.78 10.13
CA ASN A 168 10.30 -19.02 9.69
C ASN A 168 8.96 -19.20 10.40
N LYS A 169 7.90 -19.50 9.65
CA LYS A 169 6.56 -19.69 10.22
C LYS A 169 6.48 -20.86 11.19
N GLY A 170 7.16 -21.97 10.88
CA GLY A 170 7.09 -23.20 11.66
C GLY A 170 7.80 -23.13 13.00
N THR A 171 8.92 -22.42 13.07
CA THR A 171 9.79 -22.39 14.26
C THR A 171 9.84 -21.04 14.98
N GLY A 172 9.51 -19.94 14.29
CA GLY A 172 9.68 -18.58 14.81
C GLY A 172 11.13 -18.08 14.81
N ASN A 173 12.11 -18.89 14.39
CA ASN A 173 13.50 -18.44 14.25
C ASN A 173 13.65 -17.48 13.06
N ALA A 174 14.54 -16.50 13.21
CA ALA A 174 14.87 -15.53 12.17
C ALA A 174 15.94 -16.09 11.21
N ILE A 175 15.93 -15.66 9.95
CA ILE A 175 17.08 -15.81 9.04
C ILE A 175 18.26 -15.02 9.62
N ASP A 176 19.38 -15.70 9.77
CA ASP A 176 20.61 -15.21 10.40
C ASP A 176 21.84 -15.62 9.57
N VAL A 177 23.00 -15.15 9.99
CA VAL A 177 24.31 -15.45 9.40
C VAL A 177 25.21 -15.97 10.50
N LEU A 178 25.92 -17.09 10.24
CA LEU A 178 26.83 -17.67 11.23
C LEU A 178 28.05 -16.76 11.48
N ASP A 179 28.26 -16.35 12.74
CA ASP A 179 29.35 -15.44 13.13
C ASP A 179 30.76 -15.95 12.76
N SER A 180 30.95 -17.27 12.65
CA SER A 180 32.25 -17.90 12.33
C SER A 180 32.46 -18.24 10.87
N GLU A 181 31.39 -18.27 10.07
CA GLU A 181 31.39 -18.69 8.66
C GLU A 181 30.66 -17.65 7.81
N GLY A 182 30.90 -16.35 8.05
CA GLY A 182 30.09 -15.16 7.70
C GLY A 182 29.46 -15.02 6.29
N ASP A 183 29.65 -16.00 5.42
CA ASP A 183 28.91 -16.17 4.19
C ASP A 183 27.73 -17.17 4.31
N LYS A 184 27.63 -18.04 5.32
CA LYS A 184 26.62 -19.09 5.42
C LYS A 184 25.36 -18.63 6.13
N VAL A 185 24.21 -18.85 5.48
CA VAL A 185 22.90 -18.44 6.00
C VAL A 185 22.26 -19.57 6.79
N CYS A 186 21.72 -19.22 7.96
CA CYS A 186 21.09 -20.15 8.87
C CYS A 186 19.80 -19.56 9.47
N THR A 187 19.16 -20.31 10.37
CA THR A 187 18.13 -19.79 11.25
C THR A 187 18.61 -19.77 12.69
N TRP A 188 18.15 -18.79 13.46
CA TRP A 188 18.49 -18.65 14.87
C TRP A 188 17.33 -18.02 15.65
N SER A 189 17.24 -18.29 16.94
CA SER A 189 16.28 -17.65 17.83
C SER A 189 16.41 -16.12 17.74
N PRO A 190 15.29 -15.38 17.68
CA PRO A 190 15.35 -13.95 17.43
C PRO A 190 15.94 -13.19 18.63
N ALA A 191 16.88 -12.29 18.35
CA ALA A 191 17.53 -11.43 19.34
C ALA A 191 17.56 -9.98 18.84
N ARG A 192 16.97 -9.04 19.59
CA ARG A 192 16.69 -7.67 19.11
C ARG A 192 17.97 -6.94 18.67
N GLU A 193 19.03 -7.10 19.44
CA GLU A 193 20.36 -6.50 19.27
C GLU A 193 21.20 -7.14 18.14
N ARG A 194 20.73 -8.23 17.53
CA ARG A 194 21.52 -8.99 16.56
C ARG A 194 21.34 -8.45 15.14
N GLU A 195 22.27 -7.61 14.71
CA GLU A 195 22.27 -7.01 13.36
C GLU A 195 22.42 -8.05 12.23
N THR A 196 23.02 -9.22 12.51
CA THR A 196 23.08 -10.32 11.54
C THR A 196 21.71 -10.92 11.19
N GLN A 197 20.67 -10.64 11.99
CA GLN A 197 19.28 -11.01 11.72
C GLN A 197 18.46 -9.89 11.04
N GLN A 198 19.08 -8.74 10.81
CA GLN A 198 18.44 -7.59 10.20
C GLN A 198 18.85 -7.48 8.73
N TRP A 199 17.86 -7.19 7.89
CA TRP A 199 18.00 -7.22 6.44
C TRP A 199 17.45 -5.94 5.82
N GLU A 200 18.26 -5.27 5.01
CA GLU A 200 17.80 -4.25 4.09
C GLU A 200 17.21 -4.93 2.84
N ILE A 201 15.98 -4.52 2.48
CA ILE A 201 15.31 -4.99 1.27
C ILE A 201 15.34 -3.87 0.23
N LEU A 202 15.86 -4.15 -0.96
CA LEU A 202 16.02 -3.21 -2.05
C LEU A 202 15.22 -3.65 -3.28
N ALA A 203 14.47 -2.74 -3.91
CA ALA A 203 13.76 -3.03 -5.14
C ALA A 203 14.72 -3.11 -6.34
N VAL A 204 14.55 -4.14 -7.19
CA VAL A 204 15.30 -4.38 -8.42
C VAL A 204 14.31 -4.78 -9.52
N GLY A 205 13.66 -3.78 -10.13
CA GLY A 205 12.50 -4.01 -10.99
C GLY A 205 11.34 -4.61 -10.19
N GLU A 206 10.75 -5.70 -10.68
CA GLU A 206 9.68 -6.44 -9.98
C GLU A 206 10.20 -7.41 -8.89
N TYR A 207 11.51 -7.44 -8.64
CA TYR A 207 12.15 -8.33 -7.68
C TYR A 207 12.79 -7.56 -6.53
N TYR A 208 13.19 -8.27 -5.48
CA TYR A 208 13.88 -7.71 -4.32
C TYR A 208 15.27 -8.31 -4.16
N GLN A 209 16.23 -7.48 -3.75
CA GLN A 209 17.49 -7.93 -3.18
C GLN A 209 17.40 -7.84 -1.66
N ILE A 210 17.91 -8.85 -0.96
CA ILE A 210 17.93 -8.93 0.51
C ILE A 210 19.39 -8.82 0.96
N VAL A 211 19.73 -7.73 1.64
CA VAL A 211 21.10 -7.38 2.04
C VAL A 211 21.19 -7.44 3.55
N ASN A 212 22.15 -8.19 4.08
CA ASN A 212 22.37 -8.29 5.51
C ASN A 212 22.91 -6.96 6.06
N ARG A 213 22.36 -6.47 7.18
CA ARG A 213 22.77 -5.19 7.78
C ARG A 213 24.23 -5.21 8.24
N GLU A 214 24.62 -6.22 9.02
CA GLU A 214 25.97 -6.31 9.60
C GLU A 214 27.06 -6.38 8.52
N SER A 215 26.91 -7.28 7.53
CA SER A 215 27.95 -7.53 6.54
C SER A 215 27.85 -6.66 5.28
N GLY A 216 26.71 -6.05 5.00
CA GLY A 216 26.41 -5.38 3.74
C GLY A 216 26.39 -6.33 2.52
N LEU A 217 26.36 -7.65 2.73
CA LEU A 217 26.36 -8.65 1.68
C LEU A 217 24.93 -9.11 1.33
N ALA A 218 24.69 -9.40 0.06
CA ALA A 218 23.38 -9.81 -0.44
C ALA A 218 23.21 -11.33 -0.42
N LEU A 219 22.02 -11.77 -0.04
CA LEU A 219 21.58 -13.15 -0.09
C LEU A 219 21.67 -13.72 -1.51
N TYR A 220 22.30 -14.88 -1.65
CA TYR A 220 22.65 -15.50 -2.91
C TYR A 220 22.26 -16.98 -2.93
N ASP A 221 21.56 -17.39 -4.00
CA ASP A 221 21.24 -18.80 -4.24
C ASP A 221 22.42 -19.56 -4.87
N CYS A 222 22.99 -20.49 -4.09
CA CYS A 222 24.10 -21.35 -4.47
C CYS A 222 23.71 -22.61 -5.26
N ALA A 223 22.43 -22.81 -5.60
CA ALA A 223 21.98 -24.00 -6.28
C ALA A 223 22.74 -24.24 -7.60
N VAL A 224 23.28 -25.45 -7.70
CA VAL A 224 24.05 -25.91 -8.86
C VAL A 224 23.09 -26.51 -9.88
N LYS A 225 23.34 -26.21 -11.16
CA LYS A 225 22.56 -26.75 -12.27
C LYS A 225 23.06 -28.16 -12.62
N GLU A 226 22.15 -29.11 -12.77
CA GLU A 226 22.42 -30.43 -13.35
C GLU A 226 21.49 -30.62 -14.55
N GLY A 227 22.07 -30.61 -15.75
CA GLY A 227 21.30 -30.52 -16.99
C GLY A 227 20.49 -29.23 -17.05
N GLU A 228 19.16 -29.34 -17.16
CA GLU A 228 18.25 -28.20 -17.24
C GLU A 228 17.61 -27.81 -15.89
N ILE A 229 17.95 -28.50 -14.80
CA ILE A 229 17.29 -28.34 -13.50
C ILE A 229 18.30 -27.86 -12.45
N TYR A 230 17.87 -26.98 -11.55
CA TYR A 230 18.64 -26.61 -10.36
C TYR A 230 18.40 -27.60 -9.22
N LYS A 231 19.48 -28.09 -8.61
CA LYS A 231 19.40 -29.00 -7.47
C LYS A 231 18.91 -28.28 -6.21
N THR A 232 18.03 -28.94 -5.47
CA THR A 232 17.64 -28.51 -4.12
C THR A 232 18.68 -28.92 -3.08
N GLY A 233 18.59 -28.34 -1.89
CA GLY A 233 19.38 -28.72 -0.72
C GLY A 233 20.71 -28.00 -0.59
N THR A 234 20.99 -27.03 -1.46
CA THR A 234 22.21 -26.21 -1.36
C THR A 234 21.96 -25.08 -0.38
N GLN A 235 22.86 -24.90 0.59
CA GLN A 235 22.74 -23.81 1.57
C GLN A 235 22.95 -22.46 0.89
N LEU A 236 22.11 -21.48 1.26
CA LEU A 236 22.23 -20.11 0.79
C LEU A 236 23.47 -19.46 1.40
N GLU A 237 24.02 -18.51 0.66
CA GLU A 237 25.18 -17.74 1.10
C GLU A 237 24.99 -16.24 0.94
N LEU A 238 25.89 -15.46 1.51
CA LEU A 238 26.04 -14.04 1.25
C LEU A 238 27.15 -13.78 0.23
N ARG A 239 26.91 -12.82 -0.66
CA ARG A 239 27.86 -12.39 -1.69
C ARG A 239 27.79 -10.88 -1.88
N LYS A 240 28.85 -10.27 -2.44
CA LYS A 240 28.85 -8.83 -2.75
C LYS A 240 27.58 -8.44 -3.54
N PRO A 241 26.84 -7.40 -3.12
CA PRO A 241 25.60 -7.01 -3.80
C PRO A 241 25.85 -6.62 -5.25
N ARG A 242 25.05 -7.18 -6.16
CA ARG A 242 25.03 -6.83 -7.59
C ARG A 242 23.59 -6.88 -8.09
N SER A 243 22.99 -5.72 -8.33
CA SER A 243 21.60 -5.64 -8.80
C SER A 243 21.36 -6.36 -10.13
N SER A 244 22.39 -6.56 -10.97
CA SER A 244 22.27 -7.35 -12.21
C SER A 244 22.32 -8.87 -12.00
N GLN A 245 22.63 -9.34 -10.79
CA GLN A 245 22.78 -10.77 -10.50
C GLN A 245 21.42 -11.40 -10.17
N HIS A 246 20.86 -12.19 -11.09
CA HIS A 246 19.56 -12.84 -10.91
C HIS A 246 19.52 -13.82 -9.73
N ARG A 247 20.66 -14.36 -9.28
CA ARG A 247 20.72 -15.20 -8.06
C ARG A 247 20.57 -14.43 -6.75
N GLN A 248 20.62 -13.10 -6.79
CA GLN A 248 20.38 -12.22 -5.64
C GLN A 248 19.02 -11.53 -5.72
N GLN A 249 18.16 -11.94 -6.65
CA GLN A 249 16.84 -11.36 -6.88
C GLN A 249 15.76 -12.35 -6.48
N TRP A 250 14.83 -11.90 -5.65
CA TRP A 250 13.84 -12.73 -4.97
C TRP A 250 12.44 -12.15 -5.19
N SER A 251 11.46 -13.01 -5.43
CA SER A 251 10.03 -12.66 -5.43
C SER A 251 9.45 -13.02 -4.08
N PHE A 252 8.62 -12.15 -3.50
CA PHE A 252 7.91 -12.44 -2.25
C PHE A 252 6.47 -12.76 -2.60
N VAL A 253 6.15 -14.06 -2.61
CA VAL A 253 4.83 -14.54 -3.02
C VAL A 253 3.97 -14.69 -1.76
N PRO A 254 2.88 -13.91 -1.60
CA PRO A 254 2.03 -14.00 -0.42
C PRO A 254 1.31 -15.36 -0.38
N VAL A 255 1.28 -15.96 0.81
CA VAL A 255 0.56 -17.22 1.06
C VAL A 255 -0.18 -17.17 2.38
N ASN A 256 -1.29 -17.90 2.46
CA ASN A 256 -2.08 -18.06 3.68
C ASN A 256 -2.40 -16.70 4.34
N THR A 257 -2.26 -16.63 5.66
CA THR A 257 -2.55 -15.48 6.51
C THR A 257 -1.31 -15.04 7.30
N GLY A 258 -1.41 -13.94 8.02
CA GLY A 258 -0.42 -13.58 9.05
C GLY A 258 0.90 -13.06 8.48
N ASN A 259 0.83 -12.36 7.34
CA ASN A 259 1.98 -11.71 6.69
C ASN A 259 3.10 -12.70 6.29
N THR A 260 2.70 -13.86 5.76
CA THR A 260 3.57 -15.00 5.41
C THR A 260 3.82 -15.08 3.89
N TYR A 261 5.08 -15.20 3.50
CA TYR A 261 5.52 -15.25 2.11
C TYR A 261 6.36 -16.49 1.80
N ILE A 262 6.38 -16.85 0.52
CA ILE A 262 7.40 -17.72 -0.06
C ILE A 262 8.39 -16.82 -0.79
N LEU A 263 9.68 -16.98 -0.47
CA LEU A 263 10.75 -16.23 -1.11
C LEU A 263 11.35 -17.09 -2.23
N VAL A 264 11.10 -16.70 -3.49
CA VAL A 264 11.47 -17.47 -4.68
C VAL A 264 12.59 -16.77 -5.44
N ASN A 265 13.69 -17.47 -5.70
CA ASN A 265 14.79 -16.91 -6.47
C ASN A 265 14.43 -16.74 -7.94
N ARG A 266 14.78 -15.60 -8.55
CA ARG A 266 14.49 -15.31 -9.96
C ARG A 266 15.16 -16.29 -10.91
N LEU A 267 16.43 -16.65 -10.70
CA LEU A 267 17.15 -17.50 -11.64
C LEU A 267 16.78 -18.97 -11.47
N THR A 268 16.86 -19.47 -10.23
CA THR A 268 16.74 -20.91 -9.96
C THR A 268 15.30 -21.38 -9.87
N GLN A 269 14.36 -20.45 -9.64
CA GLN A 269 12.96 -20.72 -9.34
C GLN A 269 12.74 -21.57 -8.08
N LEU A 270 13.78 -21.72 -7.24
CA LEU A 270 13.73 -22.42 -5.96
C LEU A 270 13.35 -21.46 -4.83
N ALA A 271 12.74 -22.02 -3.78
CA ALA A 271 12.27 -21.29 -2.60
C ALA A 271 13.26 -21.40 -1.43
N ILE A 272 13.29 -20.37 -0.58
CA ILE A 272 14.03 -20.40 0.69
C ILE A 272 13.35 -21.36 1.68
N ASN A 273 14.12 -22.29 2.25
CA ASN A 273 13.60 -23.31 3.17
C ASN A 273 14.46 -23.45 4.43
N ASN A 274 13.83 -23.52 5.60
CA ASN A 274 14.43 -23.96 6.86
C ASN A 274 14.70 -25.49 6.80
N ALA A 275 15.96 -25.92 6.80
CA ALA A 275 16.33 -27.33 6.60
C ALA A 275 15.64 -28.25 7.61
N GLY A 276 14.80 -29.18 7.12
CA GLY A 276 14.05 -30.12 7.98
C GLY A 276 13.08 -29.48 8.98
N GLY A 277 12.86 -28.16 8.95
CA GLY A 277 12.03 -27.46 9.93
C GLY A 277 12.60 -27.43 11.35
N SER A 278 13.92 -27.59 11.51
CA SER A 278 14.55 -27.57 12.83
C SER A 278 14.49 -26.17 13.48
N ALA A 279 14.29 -26.15 14.80
CA ALA A 279 14.38 -24.94 15.62
C ALA A 279 15.78 -24.76 16.26
N GLU A 280 16.71 -25.68 16.02
CA GLU A 280 18.08 -25.58 16.50
C GLU A 280 18.80 -24.37 15.90
N ASN A 281 19.52 -23.65 16.74
CA ASN A 281 20.29 -22.48 16.33
C ASN A 281 21.41 -22.87 15.37
N GLY A 282 21.54 -22.12 14.27
CA GLY A 282 22.51 -22.40 13.23
C GLY A 282 22.01 -23.40 12.18
N ASN A 283 20.73 -23.81 12.23
CA ASN A 283 20.18 -24.72 11.22
C ASN A 283 20.19 -24.07 9.82
N SER A 284 20.66 -24.81 8.81
CA SER A 284 20.89 -24.28 7.47
C SER A 284 19.61 -23.78 6.79
N VAL A 285 19.74 -22.66 6.06
CA VAL A 285 18.72 -22.19 5.13
C VAL A 285 19.11 -22.62 3.72
N LEU A 286 18.22 -23.35 3.06
CA LEU A 286 18.50 -24.03 1.80
C LEU A 286 17.68 -23.43 0.65
N SER A 287 18.24 -23.53 -0.55
CA SER A 287 17.49 -23.46 -1.80
C SER A 287 16.72 -24.77 -1.99
N TRP A 288 15.39 -24.71 -2.12
CA TRP A 288 14.51 -25.88 -2.07
C TRP A 288 13.34 -25.80 -3.05
N THR A 289 12.58 -26.89 -3.16
CA THR A 289 11.45 -26.98 -4.10
C THR A 289 10.45 -25.84 -3.91
N ASN A 290 10.03 -25.25 -5.02
CA ASN A 290 8.95 -24.28 -5.12
C ASN A 290 7.79 -24.94 -5.88
N ASP A 291 6.71 -25.30 -5.20
CA ASP A 291 5.61 -26.10 -5.75
C ASP A 291 4.27 -25.73 -5.10
N SER A 292 3.20 -26.45 -5.47
CA SER A 292 1.86 -26.25 -4.93
C SER A 292 1.72 -26.58 -3.44
N GLU A 293 2.70 -27.25 -2.81
CA GLU A 293 2.69 -27.56 -1.39
C GLU A 293 3.25 -26.43 -0.52
N ASN A 294 3.78 -25.36 -1.12
CA ASN A 294 4.36 -24.24 -0.37
C ASN A 294 3.45 -23.68 0.74
N SER A 295 2.14 -23.56 0.48
CA SER A 295 1.15 -23.11 1.47
C SER A 295 0.91 -24.12 2.60
N LEU A 296 1.31 -25.38 2.44
CA LEU A 296 1.14 -26.45 3.42
C LEU A 296 2.44 -26.75 4.20
N LYS A 297 3.59 -26.22 3.75
CA LYS A 297 4.90 -26.48 4.37
C LYS A 297 5.40 -25.24 5.09
N ASP A 298 5.28 -25.23 6.42
CA ASP A 298 5.76 -24.11 7.24
C ASP A 298 7.28 -23.89 7.16
N THR A 299 8.04 -24.91 6.72
CA THR A 299 9.49 -24.81 6.51
C THR A 299 9.88 -23.86 5.39
N ARG A 300 8.97 -23.57 4.44
CA ARG A 300 9.20 -22.68 3.28
C ARG A 300 8.50 -21.33 3.42
N GLN A 301 7.78 -21.13 4.52
CA GLN A 301 6.97 -19.97 4.80
C GLN A 301 7.70 -19.02 5.75
N TRP A 302 7.74 -17.74 5.38
CA TRP A 302 8.50 -16.72 6.11
C TRP A 302 7.63 -15.49 6.38
N ARG A 303 7.53 -15.08 7.63
CA ARG A 303 6.96 -13.78 7.99
C ARG A 303 8.01 -12.69 7.83
N ILE A 304 7.67 -11.62 7.11
CA ILE A 304 8.58 -10.50 6.85
C ILE A 304 8.09 -9.30 7.65
N GLU A 305 8.77 -8.97 8.74
CA GLU A 305 8.34 -7.91 9.65
C GLU A 305 9.33 -6.75 9.63
N LYS A 306 8.82 -5.53 9.75
CA LYS A 306 9.64 -4.34 9.94
C LYS A 306 10.32 -4.45 11.31
N ASP A 307 11.62 -4.23 11.33
CA ASP A 307 12.45 -4.19 12.53
C ASP A 307 12.80 -2.71 12.82
N GLU A 308 14.04 -2.42 13.19
CA GLU A 308 14.53 -1.07 13.43
C GLU A 308 14.31 -0.15 12.22
N ALA A 309 13.75 1.03 12.47
CA ALA A 309 13.73 2.09 11.49
C ALA A 309 15.18 2.43 11.14
N LYS A 310 15.51 2.45 9.85
CA LYS A 310 16.73 3.09 9.42
C LYS A 310 16.60 4.53 9.88
N GLY A 311 17.53 4.99 10.71
CA GLY A 311 17.60 6.42 11.01
C GLY A 311 17.48 7.19 9.70
N GLU A 312 16.82 8.35 9.72
CA GLU A 312 17.02 9.30 8.63
C GLU A 312 18.53 9.33 8.39
N THR A 313 18.96 9.02 7.18
CA THR A 313 20.36 9.16 6.81
C THR A 313 20.63 10.66 6.77
N SER A 314 20.79 11.27 7.95
CA SER A 314 21.91 12.16 8.18
C SER A 314 23.12 11.43 7.61
N VAL A 315 23.58 11.95 6.48
CA VAL A 315 24.74 11.49 5.75
C VAL A 315 25.93 11.51 6.72
N GLU A 316 26.36 10.35 7.20
CA GLU A 316 27.73 10.20 7.69
C GLU A 316 28.62 9.86 6.50
N SER A 317 29.01 10.91 5.78
CA SER A 317 30.38 11.03 5.28
C SER A 317 30.97 12.28 5.92
N SER A 318 32.00 12.06 6.74
CA SER A 318 32.94 13.02 7.29
C SER A 318 32.90 14.42 6.66
N GLY A 319 32.53 15.39 7.49
CA GLY A 319 32.55 16.82 7.17
C GLY A 319 31.34 17.43 7.86
N ARG A 320 31.54 18.44 8.71
CA ARG A 320 30.41 19.20 9.25
C ARG A 320 29.58 19.71 8.07
N GLU A 321 28.42 19.11 7.80
CA GLU A 321 27.46 19.72 6.87
C GLU A 321 27.12 21.10 7.45
N SER A 322 27.58 22.14 6.77
CA SER A 322 27.22 23.51 7.13
C SER A 322 25.73 23.63 6.92
N GLN A 323 24.96 23.85 7.98
CA GLN A 323 23.55 24.15 7.83
C GLN A 323 23.42 25.55 7.18
N TYR A 324 22.89 25.58 5.95
CA TYR A 324 22.53 26.81 5.26
C TYR A 324 21.21 26.69 4.51
N TRP A 325 20.59 27.84 4.27
CA TRP A 325 19.32 27.99 3.58
C TRP A 325 19.51 28.84 2.33
N VAL A 326 18.87 28.42 1.23
CA VAL A 326 18.73 29.25 0.03
C VAL A 326 17.36 29.90 0.09
N LEU A 327 17.33 31.20 0.31
CA LEU A 327 16.09 31.95 0.49
C LEU A 327 15.84 32.83 -0.72
N TYR A 328 14.63 32.73 -1.26
CA TYR A 328 14.13 33.61 -2.30
C TYR A 328 12.91 34.37 -1.80
N ASN A 329 13.00 35.70 -1.82
CA ASN A 329 11.87 36.57 -1.51
C ASN A 329 11.14 36.95 -2.80
N PRO A 330 9.89 36.51 -3.02
CA PRO A 330 9.15 36.76 -4.26
C PRO A 330 8.73 38.23 -4.42
N ASP A 331 8.59 38.99 -3.32
CA ASP A 331 8.13 40.38 -3.35
C ASP A 331 9.28 41.33 -3.74
N THR A 332 10.48 41.09 -3.20
CA THR A 332 11.67 41.89 -3.52
C THR A 332 12.50 41.30 -4.66
N LYS A 333 12.19 40.07 -5.08
CA LYS A 333 12.93 39.28 -6.09
C LYS A 333 14.41 39.10 -5.75
N GLN A 334 14.74 39.06 -4.46
CA GLN A 334 16.09 38.85 -3.98
C GLN A 334 16.32 37.40 -3.57
N LEU A 335 17.49 36.87 -3.93
CA LEU A 335 17.93 35.53 -3.56
C LEU A 335 19.23 35.62 -2.77
N HIS A 336 19.32 34.93 -1.64
CA HIS A 336 20.56 34.87 -0.86
C HIS A 336 20.70 33.54 -0.12
N PHE A 337 21.91 33.30 0.36
CA PHE A 337 22.24 32.18 1.23
C PHE A 337 22.33 32.67 2.67
N GLU A 338 21.75 31.91 3.60
CA GLU A 338 21.83 32.18 5.04
C GLU A 338 22.45 30.98 5.74
N SER A 339 23.40 31.20 6.65
CA SER A 339 24.03 30.13 7.44
C SER A 339 24.49 30.66 8.79
N ASN A 340 24.56 29.78 9.78
CA ASN A 340 25.13 30.08 11.09
C ASN A 340 26.66 30.31 11.04
N ASP A 341 27.34 29.84 9.98
CA ASP A 341 28.77 30.10 9.74
C ASP A 341 29.06 30.33 8.24
N MET A 342 28.73 31.53 7.75
CA MET A 342 28.93 31.93 6.35
C MET A 342 30.39 31.85 5.86
N LYS A 343 31.38 31.67 6.75
CA LYS A 343 32.78 31.49 6.35
C LYS A 343 33.08 30.09 5.80
N GLN A 344 32.22 29.11 6.06
CA GLN A 344 32.39 27.73 5.57
C GLN A 344 31.77 27.50 4.18
N ILE A 345 31.03 28.48 3.65
CA ILE A 345 30.36 28.40 2.35
C ILE A 345 30.86 29.57 1.47
N ASP A 346 32.14 29.53 1.11
CA ASP A 346 32.72 30.47 0.17
C ASP A 346 32.68 29.88 -1.25
N GLY A 347 32.17 30.65 -2.21
CA GLY A 347 31.96 30.15 -3.57
C GLY A 347 31.10 31.05 -4.44
N HIS A 348 30.90 30.60 -5.68
CA HIS A 348 30.02 31.27 -6.64
C HIS A 348 28.81 30.38 -6.92
N ALA A 349 27.64 31.01 -6.98
CA ALA A 349 26.42 30.42 -7.47
C ALA A 349 26.10 30.97 -8.86
N SER A 350 25.52 30.13 -9.71
CA SER A 350 25.14 30.45 -11.08
C SER A 350 23.66 30.13 -11.30
N ILE A 351 22.95 30.99 -12.02
CA ILE A 351 21.54 30.82 -12.37
C ILE A 351 21.44 30.56 -13.86
N TYR A 352 20.72 29.50 -14.21
CA TYR A 352 20.48 29.09 -15.59
C TYR A 352 19.00 29.24 -15.94
N ALA A 353 18.73 29.72 -17.16
CA ALA A 353 17.40 29.70 -17.74
C ALA A 353 17.02 28.28 -18.20
N ALA A 354 15.74 28.04 -18.49
CA ALA A 354 15.21 26.72 -18.87
C ALA A 354 15.85 26.14 -20.16
N ASN A 355 16.43 26.99 -21.01
CA ASN A 355 17.19 26.60 -22.21
C ASN A 355 18.64 26.18 -21.90
N GLY A 356 19.08 26.23 -20.63
CA GLY A 356 20.43 25.89 -20.20
C GLY A 356 21.44 27.04 -20.28
N GLU A 357 21.02 28.25 -20.63
CA GLU A 357 21.89 29.43 -20.68
C GLU A 357 22.16 29.98 -19.27
N CYS A 358 23.44 30.23 -18.93
CA CYS A 358 23.80 30.89 -17.68
C CYS A 358 23.45 32.37 -17.78
N VAL A 359 22.50 32.83 -16.97
CA VAL A 359 21.96 34.20 -17.02
C VAL A 359 22.50 35.09 -15.91
N MET A 360 23.10 34.52 -14.85
CA MET A 360 23.76 35.29 -13.79
C MET A 360 24.71 34.41 -12.98
N GLN A 361 25.80 35.01 -12.49
CA GLN A 361 26.70 34.42 -11.51
C GLN A 361 26.98 35.43 -10.40
N PHE A 362 26.96 34.99 -9.15
CA PHE A 362 27.17 35.84 -7.98
C PHE A 362 27.90 35.07 -6.87
N ARG A 363 28.53 35.79 -5.93
CA ARG A 363 29.14 35.14 -4.76
C ARG A 363 28.07 34.75 -3.76
N ILE A 364 28.22 33.57 -3.16
CA ILE A 364 27.27 33.03 -2.16
C ILE A 364 27.09 33.99 -0.97
N SER A 365 28.14 34.71 -0.59
CA SER A 365 28.11 35.73 0.48
C SER A 365 27.34 37.01 0.13
N GLN A 366 26.81 37.13 -1.09
CA GLN A 366 26.09 38.29 -1.56
C GLN A 366 24.64 37.94 -1.90
N THR A 367 23.77 38.94 -1.82
CA THR A 367 22.40 38.84 -2.30
C THR A 367 22.36 39.08 -3.82
N ALA A 368 21.72 38.17 -4.55
CA ALA A 368 21.42 38.32 -5.97
C ALA A 368 20.08 39.05 -6.17
N ASP A 369 20.10 40.08 -7.02
CA ASP A 369 18.89 40.79 -7.46
C ASP A 369 18.38 40.22 -8.78
N LEU A 370 17.19 39.61 -8.75
CA LEU A 370 16.54 38.98 -9.90
C LEU A 370 15.40 39.83 -10.46
N SER A 371 15.33 41.12 -10.10
CA SER A 371 14.24 42.02 -10.51
C SER A 371 14.09 42.16 -12.03
N SER A 372 15.20 42.06 -12.77
CA SER A 372 15.26 42.14 -14.23
C SER A 372 14.88 40.83 -14.95
N PHE A 373 14.72 39.73 -14.23
CA PHE A 373 14.43 38.42 -14.81
C PHE A 373 12.95 38.32 -15.21
N ARG A 374 12.69 37.67 -16.35
CA ARG A 374 11.33 37.37 -16.80
C ARG A 374 10.71 36.28 -15.91
N LYS A 375 9.38 36.32 -15.74
CA LYS A 375 8.64 35.28 -15.03
C LYS A 375 8.91 33.89 -15.63
N GLY A 376 9.19 32.91 -14.78
CA GLY A 376 9.58 31.57 -15.23
C GLY A 376 10.36 30.78 -14.19
N ILE A 377 10.76 29.57 -14.56
CA ILE A 377 11.56 28.67 -13.72
C ILE A 377 13.03 28.77 -14.15
N TYR A 378 13.89 29.00 -13.17
CA TYR A 378 15.34 29.02 -13.33
C TYR A 378 15.97 27.95 -12.44
N ILE A 379 17.18 27.52 -12.80
CA ILE A 379 17.96 26.55 -12.02
C ILE A 379 19.13 27.29 -11.40
N LEU A 380 19.13 27.43 -10.08
CA LEU A 380 20.30 27.89 -9.33
C LEU A 380 21.20 26.68 -9.09
N THR A 381 22.49 26.84 -9.35
CA THR A 381 23.51 25.82 -9.08
C THR A 381 24.71 26.43 -8.37
N TRP A 382 25.30 25.72 -7.43
CA TRP A 382 26.56 26.09 -6.79
C TRP A 382 27.36 24.83 -6.45
N MET A 383 28.63 25.01 -6.12
CA MET A 383 29.48 23.94 -5.63
C MET A 383 29.57 24.05 -4.12
N GLU A 384 29.36 22.94 -3.44
CA GLU A 384 29.66 22.75 -2.04
C GLU A 384 30.78 21.70 -1.96
N GLU A 385 31.99 22.16 -1.62
CA GLU A 385 33.22 21.39 -1.79
C GLU A 385 33.32 20.82 -3.22
N GLU A 386 33.19 19.50 -3.40
CA GLU A 386 33.22 18.82 -4.71
C GLU A 386 31.82 18.44 -5.24
N THR A 387 30.75 18.75 -4.49
CA THR A 387 29.38 18.37 -4.83
C THR A 387 28.64 19.51 -5.50
N LYS A 388 28.11 19.28 -6.71
CA LYS A 388 27.23 20.24 -7.39
C LYS A 388 25.83 20.19 -6.78
N ARG A 389 25.40 21.29 -6.19
CA ARG A 389 24.04 21.47 -5.66
C ARG A 389 23.18 22.24 -6.65
N THR A 390 21.89 21.92 -6.70
CA THR A 390 20.93 22.58 -7.60
C THR A 390 19.56 22.78 -6.93
N VAL A 391 18.93 23.94 -7.15
CA VAL A 391 17.55 24.20 -6.73
C VAL A 391 16.78 24.94 -7.82
N LYS A 392 15.48 24.67 -7.93
CA LYS A 392 14.59 25.40 -8.85
C LYS A 392 14.09 26.68 -8.18
N VAL A 393 14.23 27.80 -8.86
CA VAL A 393 13.73 29.11 -8.42
C VAL A 393 12.62 29.53 -9.36
N ALA A 394 11.40 29.66 -8.85
CA ALA A 394 10.25 30.12 -9.61
C ALA A 394 10.07 31.63 -9.41
N ILE A 395 10.38 32.42 -10.44
CA ILE A 395 10.17 33.86 -10.44
C ILE A 395 8.74 34.14 -10.90
N LYS A 396 7.92 34.69 -9.99
CA LYS A 396 6.48 34.93 -10.20
C LYS A 396 6.13 36.31 -10.72
#